data_AF-A0A916BV95-F1
#
_entry.id   AF-A0A916BV95-F1
#
_cell.length_a   1.000
_cell.length_b   1.000
_cell.length_c   1.000
_cell.angle_alpha   90.00
_cell.angle_beta   90.00
_cell.angle_gamma   90.00
#
_symmetry.space_group_name_H-M   'P 1'
#
loop_
_entity.id
_entity.type
_entity.pdbx_description
1 polymer ?
#
loop_
_entity_poly.entity_id
_entity_poly.type
_entity_poly.pdbx_seq_one_letter_code
_entity_poly.pdbx_strand_id
1 'polypeptide(L)'
;MSPFDIEDQIQKAQQNGQFNHLRGQGKPFTHLDTDAFELLVKEQGFRPHFVELDHEIRAKTEIARQAVRRTYEWVQQARGGGSVDRHYARDEWHKALHTFDQRLAEINQLIKTFNLELPEPLRQAQKFPLKRAEELQKMGLAAQLD
;
A
#
# COMPACT_ATOMS: atom_id res chain seq x y z
N MET A 1 26.58 -42.04 12.85
CA MET A 1 27.48 -40.97 12.37
C MET A 1 27.73 -40.07 13.57
N SER A 2 28.91 -40.18 14.17
CA SER A 2 29.17 -39.62 15.52
C SER A 2 29.52 -38.14 15.43
N PRO A 3 29.00 -37.26 16.32
CA PRO A 3 29.30 -35.81 16.32
C PRO A 3 30.79 -35.47 16.49
N PHE A 4 31.58 -36.41 17.01
CA PHE A 4 32.98 -36.24 17.38
C PHE A 4 33.94 -36.12 16.19
N ASP A 5 33.56 -36.57 14.99
CA ASP A 5 34.43 -36.50 13.80
C ASP A 5 34.55 -35.09 13.22
N ILE A 6 33.58 -34.22 13.48
CA ILE A 6 33.52 -32.87 12.91
C ILE A 6 34.48 -31.92 13.64
N GLU A 7 34.52 -31.98 14.98
CA GLU A 7 35.42 -31.15 15.79
C GLU A 7 36.89 -31.47 15.50
N ASP A 8 37.23 -32.76 15.41
CA ASP A 8 38.58 -33.21 15.04
C ASP A 8 38.98 -32.77 13.62
N GLN A 9 38.05 -32.78 12.67
CA GLN A 9 38.30 -32.25 11.33
C GLN A 9 38.53 -30.74 11.33
N ILE A 10 37.72 -30.00 12.09
CA ILE A 10 37.86 -28.55 12.20
C ILE A 10 39.20 -28.20 12.83
N GLN A 11 39.60 -28.89 13.90
CA GLN A 11 40.84 -28.63 14.62
C GLN A 11 42.07 -28.95 13.76
N LYS A 12 42.06 -30.07 13.01
CA LYS A 12 43.12 -30.39 12.04
C LYS A 12 43.21 -29.38 10.90
N ALA A 13 42.07 -28.93 10.37
CA ALA A 13 42.04 -27.93 9.31
C ALA A 13 42.55 -26.55 9.79
N GLN A 14 42.30 -26.18 11.05
CA GLN A 14 42.88 -24.98 11.68
C GLN A 14 44.39 -25.09 11.83
N GLN A 15 44.90 -26.22 12.36
CA GLN A 15 46.34 -26.46 12.51
C GLN A 15 47.08 -26.47 11.17
N ASN A 16 46.44 -26.99 10.12
CA ASN A 16 47.00 -27.04 8.76
C ASN A 16 46.93 -25.69 8.03
N GLY A 17 46.48 -24.61 8.70
CA GLY A 17 46.38 -23.29 8.11
C GLY A 17 45.39 -23.19 6.95
N GLN A 18 44.48 -24.17 6.81
CA GLN A 18 43.47 -24.18 5.75
C GLN A 18 42.46 -23.05 5.92
N PHE A 19 42.36 -22.49 7.14
CA PHE A 19 41.57 -21.30 7.44
C PHE A 19 42.31 -19.98 7.15
N ASN A 20 43.63 -19.99 6.89
CA ASN A 20 44.44 -18.78 6.70
C ASN A 20 44.26 -18.11 5.32
N HIS A 21 43.63 -18.81 4.37
CA HIS A 21 43.36 -18.30 3.01
C HIS A 21 41.86 -18.32 2.69
N LEU A 22 41.00 -18.23 3.71
CA LEU A 22 39.57 -18.18 3.45
C LEU A 22 39.23 -16.92 2.68
N ARG A 23 38.47 -17.11 1.59
CA ARG A 23 37.98 -16.02 0.76
C ARG A 23 37.11 -15.09 1.63
N GLY A 24 37.63 -13.91 1.95
CA GLY A 24 36.95 -12.90 2.78
C GLY A 24 37.42 -12.82 4.24
N GLN A 25 38.44 -13.58 4.66
CA GLN A 25 38.98 -13.50 6.01
C GLN A 25 39.50 -12.09 6.33
N GLY A 26 39.04 -11.51 7.44
CA GLY A 26 39.45 -10.18 7.90
C GLY A 26 38.90 -9.00 7.09
N LYS A 27 38.08 -9.24 6.06
CA LYS A 27 37.39 -8.19 5.34
C LYS A 27 36.03 -7.95 6.00
N PRO A 28 35.66 -6.69 6.33
CA PRO A 28 34.29 -6.37 6.69
C PRO A 28 33.36 -6.90 5.60
N PHE A 29 32.23 -7.48 5.99
CA PHE A 29 31.22 -7.90 5.05
C PHE A 29 30.80 -6.70 4.19
N THR A 30 31.15 -6.70 2.91
CA THR A 30 30.84 -5.60 1.97
C THR A 30 29.35 -5.53 1.61
N HIS A 31 28.57 -6.52 2.01
CA HIS A 31 27.15 -6.66 1.66
C HIS A 31 26.22 -6.60 2.87
N LEU A 32 26.69 -6.13 4.03
CA LEU A 32 25.78 -5.75 5.11
C LEU A 32 24.99 -4.48 4.80
N ASP A 33 25.38 -3.74 3.76
CA ASP A 33 24.71 -2.51 3.32
C ASP A 33 23.48 -2.78 2.43
N THR A 34 23.27 -4.01 1.97
CA THR A 34 22.03 -4.37 1.29
C THR A 34 21.12 -5.05 2.29
N ASP A 35 20.05 -4.34 2.67
CA ASP A 35 19.02 -4.88 3.55
C ASP A 35 18.61 -6.26 3.03
N ALA A 36 18.71 -7.29 3.88
CA ALA A 36 18.35 -8.66 3.51
C ALA A 36 16.92 -8.73 2.96
N PHE A 37 16.07 -7.78 3.38
CA PHE A 37 14.75 -7.56 2.84
C PHE A 37 14.73 -7.16 1.36
N GLU A 38 15.63 -6.25 0.93
CA GLU A 38 15.72 -5.85 -0.47
C GLU A 38 16.15 -7.00 -1.38
N LEU A 39 17.08 -7.83 -0.92
CA LEU A 39 17.51 -9.04 -1.63
C LEU A 39 16.36 -10.04 -1.77
N LEU A 40 15.61 -10.28 -0.69
CA LEU A 40 14.51 -11.25 -0.69
C LEU A 40 13.32 -10.81 -1.56
N VAL A 41 13.01 -9.52 -1.56
CA VAL A 41 11.98 -8.91 -2.43
C VAL A 41 12.41 -8.96 -3.91
N LYS A 42 13.69 -8.68 -4.22
CA LYS A 42 14.21 -8.69 -5.60
C LYS A 42 14.35 -10.10 -6.18
N GLU A 43 14.81 -11.07 -5.38
CA GLU A 43 15.18 -12.40 -5.89
C GLU A 43 14.01 -13.39 -5.93
N GLN A 44 13.02 -13.27 -5.04
CA GLN A 44 11.94 -14.27 -4.90
C GLN A 44 10.56 -13.79 -5.39
N GLY A 45 10.45 -12.56 -5.89
CA GLY A 45 9.15 -11.98 -6.29
C GLY A 45 8.17 -11.81 -5.12
N PHE A 46 8.65 -11.93 -3.88
CA PHE A 46 7.85 -11.75 -2.68
C PHE A 46 7.47 -10.28 -2.54
N ARG A 47 6.17 -9.98 -2.58
CA ARG A 47 5.64 -8.65 -2.32
C ARG A 47 5.21 -8.57 -0.86
N PRO A 48 5.76 -7.65 -0.08
CA PRO A 48 5.25 -7.40 1.27
C PRO A 48 3.78 -7.00 1.22
N HIS A 49 2.97 -7.47 2.17
CA HIS A 49 1.54 -7.20 2.19
C HIS A 49 1.21 -5.70 2.17
N PHE A 50 1.99 -4.84 2.84
CA PHE A 50 1.80 -3.39 2.78
C PHE A 50 1.92 -2.81 1.36
N VAL A 51 2.71 -3.43 0.45
CA VAL A 51 2.81 -3.02 -0.95
C VAL A 51 1.52 -3.36 -1.70
N GLU A 52 0.93 -4.52 -1.41
CA GLU A 52 -0.35 -4.94 -1.96
C GLU A 52 -1.49 -4.04 -1.47
N LEU A 53 -1.49 -3.73 -0.16
CA LEU A 53 -2.43 -2.79 0.45
C LEU A 53 -2.33 -1.39 -0.17
N ASP A 54 -1.13 -0.88 -0.44
CA ASP A 54 -0.97 0.43 -1.12
C ASP A 54 -1.59 0.42 -2.52
N HIS A 55 -1.37 -0.66 -3.28
CA HIS A 55 -1.99 -0.83 -4.60
C HIS A 55 -3.52 -0.91 -4.49
N GLU A 56 -4.05 -1.69 -3.55
CA GLU A 56 -5.48 -1.84 -3.32
C GLU A 56 -6.15 -0.52 -2.90
N ILE A 57 -5.52 0.23 -1.99
CA ILE A 57 -5.99 1.56 -1.55
C ILE A 57 -6.09 2.50 -2.75
N ARG A 58 -5.05 2.55 -3.60
CA ARG A 58 -5.04 3.41 -4.80
C ARG A 58 -6.15 3.01 -5.76
N ALA A 59 -6.28 1.72 -6.07
CA ALA A 59 -7.28 1.20 -7.00
C ALA A 59 -8.72 1.49 -6.51
N LYS A 60 -9.03 1.17 -5.24
CA LYS A 60 -10.36 1.42 -4.67
C LYS A 60 -10.69 2.89 -4.59
N THR A 61 -9.71 3.73 -4.24
CA THR A 61 -9.89 5.19 -4.19
C THR A 61 -10.26 5.72 -5.57
N GLU A 62 -9.56 5.29 -6.62
CA GLU A 62 -9.85 5.73 -7.99
C GLU A 62 -11.24 5.27 -8.45
N ILE A 63 -11.61 4.01 -8.20
CA ILE A 63 -12.94 3.49 -8.52
C ILE A 63 -14.04 4.31 -7.81
N ALA A 64 -13.86 4.60 -6.52
CA ALA A 64 -14.83 5.36 -5.74
C ALA A 64 -14.98 6.80 -6.27
N ARG A 65 -13.87 7.45 -6.61
CA ARG A 65 -13.85 8.80 -7.22
C ARG A 65 -14.54 8.82 -8.59
N GLN A 66 -14.27 7.85 -9.44
CA GLN A 66 -14.91 7.75 -10.76
C GLN A 66 -16.41 7.48 -10.65
N ALA A 67 -16.85 6.66 -9.69
CA ALA A 67 -18.26 6.39 -9.47
C ALA A 67 -19.02 7.67 -9.08
N VAL A 68 -18.54 8.41 -8.07
CA VAL A 68 -19.21 9.63 -7.62
C VAL A 68 -19.15 10.74 -8.67
N ARG A 69 -18.04 10.86 -9.42
CA ARG A 69 -17.92 11.82 -10.53
C ARG A 69 -18.95 11.55 -11.63
N ARG A 70 -19.10 10.30 -12.06
CA ARG A 70 -20.08 9.94 -13.10
C ARG A 70 -21.51 10.31 -12.70
N THR A 71 -21.89 10.06 -11.45
CA THR A 71 -23.21 10.47 -10.97
C THR A 71 -23.34 11.98 -10.95
N TYR A 72 -22.31 12.71 -10.50
CA TYR A 72 -22.32 14.18 -10.52
C TYR A 72 -22.53 14.74 -11.94
N GLU A 73 -21.76 14.25 -12.92
CA GLU A 73 -21.87 14.66 -14.33
C GLU A 73 -23.28 14.40 -14.87
N TRP A 74 -23.85 13.22 -14.59
CA TRP A 74 -25.22 12.88 -14.97
C TRP A 74 -26.24 13.85 -14.33
N VAL A 75 -26.10 14.15 -13.04
CA VAL A 75 -27.00 15.10 -12.34
C VAL A 75 -26.91 16.50 -12.96
N GLN A 76 -25.71 16.99 -13.26
CA GLN A 76 -25.52 18.30 -13.88
C GLN A 76 -26.16 18.38 -15.27
N GLN A 77 -26.04 17.32 -16.08
CA GLN A 77 -26.70 17.23 -17.38
C GLN A 77 -28.22 17.19 -17.25
N ALA A 78 -28.74 16.38 -16.33
CA ALA A 78 -30.17 16.25 -16.06
C ALA A 78 -30.81 17.59 -15.65
N ARG A 79 -30.10 18.39 -14.85
CA ARG A 79 -30.53 19.74 -14.44
C ARG A 79 -30.53 20.75 -15.58
N GLY A 80 -29.58 20.66 -16.51
CA GLY A 80 -29.48 21.56 -17.67
C GLY A 80 -30.43 21.21 -18.81
N GLY A 81 -30.80 19.94 -18.97
CA GLY A 81 -31.60 19.44 -20.09
C GLY A 81 -33.12 19.46 -19.89
N GLY A 82 -33.61 19.78 -18.68
CA GLY A 82 -35.05 19.86 -18.37
C GLY A 82 -35.83 18.54 -18.47
N SER A 83 -35.16 17.42 -18.69
CA SER A 83 -35.76 16.11 -18.95
C SER A 83 -36.02 15.27 -17.70
N VAL A 84 -35.47 15.65 -16.55
CA VAL A 84 -35.53 14.90 -15.30
C VAL A 84 -36.00 15.80 -14.17
N ASP A 85 -36.84 15.27 -13.28
CA ASP A 85 -37.26 15.94 -12.06
C ASP A 85 -36.03 16.32 -11.21
N ARG A 86 -35.93 17.59 -10.81
CA ARG A 86 -34.84 18.11 -9.98
C ARG A 86 -34.78 17.40 -8.62
N HIS A 87 -35.92 16.99 -8.08
CA HIS A 87 -35.97 16.23 -6.82
C HIS A 87 -35.32 14.86 -6.99
N TYR A 88 -35.65 14.15 -8.06
CA TYR A 88 -35.05 12.86 -8.38
C TYR A 88 -33.52 12.97 -8.58
N ALA A 89 -33.07 13.97 -9.33
CA ALA A 89 -31.64 14.21 -9.54
C ALA A 89 -30.88 14.51 -8.22
N ARG A 90 -31.51 15.26 -7.30
CA ARG A 90 -30.95 15.53 -5.97
C ARG A 90 -30.88 14.28 -5.11
N ASP A 91 -31.92 13.45 -5.13
CA ASP A 91 -31.96 12.20 -4.37
C ASP A 91 -30.90 11.21 -4.85
N GLU A 92 -30.70 11.10 -6.16
CA GLU A 92 -29.62 10.29 -6.74
C GLU A 92 -28.24 10.80 -6.33
N TRP A 93 -28.05 12.12 -6.27
CA TRP A 93 -26.80 12.68 -5.75
C TRP A 93 -26.57 12.31 -4.27
N HIS A 94 -27.59 12.44 -3.42
CA HIS A 94 -27.49 12.05 -2.02
C HIS A 94 -27.17 10.56 -1.85
N LYS A 95 -27.78 9.67 -2.65
CA LYS A 95 -27.47 8.23 -2.65
C LYS A 95 -26.03 7.97 -3.06
N ALA A 96 -25.52 8.67 -4.07
CA ALA A 96 -24.13 8.55 -4.50
C ALA A 96 -23.16 9.02 -3.41
N LEU A 97 -23.45 10.12 -2.72
CA LEU A 97 -22.65 10.59 -1.58
C LEU A 97 -22.64 9.57 -0.44
N HIS A 98 -23.80 8.98 -0.11
CA HIS A 98 -23.87 7.94 0.92
C HIS A 98 -23.07 6.69 0.54
N THR A 99 -23.18 6.26 -0.71
CA THR A 99 -22.38 5.13 -1.23
C THR A 99 -20.88 5.45 -1.19
N PHE A 100 -20.51 6.69 -1.55
CA PHE A 100 -19.12 7.14 -1.48
C PHE A 100 -18.59 7.11 -0.06
N ASP A 101 -19.38 7.48 0.96
CA ASP A 101 -18.98 7.37 2.36
C ASP A 101 -18.69 5.95 2.80
N GLN A 102 -19.53 5.01 2.41
CA GLN A 102 -19.33 3.59 2.71
C GLN A 102 -18.00 3.11 2.10
N ARG A 103 -17.72 3.51 0.85
CA ARG A 103 -16.43 3.20 0.20
C ARG A 103 -15.25 3.86 0.89
N LEU A 104 -15.35 5.12 1.30
CA LEU A 104 -14.30 5.79 2.05
C LEU A 104 -14.04 5.12 3.40
N ALA A 105 -15.09 4.63 4.08
CA ALA A 105 -14.94 3.88 5.33
C ALA A 105 -14.16 2.58 5.12
N GLU A 106 -14.48 1.81 4.07
CA GLU A 106 -13.72 0.61 3.67
C GLU A 106 -12.26 0.93 3.38
N ILE A 107 -12.00 1.97 2.57
CA ILE A 107 -10.64 2.41 2.22
C ILE A 107 -9.87 2.88 3.47
N ASN A 108 -10.53 3.57 4.40
CA ASN A 108 -9.89 4.05 5.63
C ASN A 108 -9.49 2.90 6.57
N GLN A 109 -10.19 1.77 6.55
CA GLN A 109 -9.75 0.57 7.27
C GLN A 109 -8.49 -0.04 6.63
N LEU A 110 -8.41 -0.05 5.29
CA LEU A 110 -7.20 -0.47 4.58
C LEU A 110 -6.02 0.46 4.87
N ILE A 111 -6.24 1.78 4.86
CA ILE A 111 -5.22 2.77 5.24
C ILE A 111 -4.72 2.54 6.66
N LYS A 112 -5.62 2.26 7.61
CA LYS A 112 -5.24 1.94 8.99
C LYS A 112 -4.36 0.69 9.03
N THR A 113 -4.75 -0.38 8.33
CA THR A 113 -3.99 -1.64 8.27
C THR A 113 -2.61 -1.40 7.64
N PHE A 114 -2.56 -0.70 6.50
CA PHE A 114 -1.34 -0.30 5.83
C PHE A 114 -0.38 0.46 6.76
N ASN A 115 -0.89 1.44 7.52
CA ASN A 115 -0.08 2.22 8.45
C ASN A 115 0.47 1.38 9.61
N LEU A 116 -0.25 0.35 10.05
CA LEU A 116 0.19 -0.57 11.12
C LEU A 116 1.25 -1.55 10.65
N GLU A 117 1.20 -1.96 9.38
CA GLU A 117 2.15 -2.89 8.78
C GLU A 117 3.41 -2.21 8.22
N LEU A 118 3.41 -0.87 8.20
CA LEU A 118 4.49 -0.09 7.62
C LEU A 118 5.79 -0.27 8.43
N PRO A 119 6.90 -0.70 7.81
CA PRO A 119 8.18 -0.84 8.49
C PRO A 119 8.66 0.49 9.10
N GLU A 120 9.43 0.43 10.18
CA GLU A 120 9.97 1.62 10.87
C GLU A 120 10.67 2.63 9.92
N PRO A 121 11.56 2.19 9.01
CA PRO A 121 12.22 3.09 8.06
C PRO A 121 11.26 3.81 7.11
N LEU A 122 10.06 3.24 6.89
CA LEU A 122 9.05 3.76 5.98
C LEU A 122 7.94 4.55 6.69
N ARG A 123 8.03 4.81 8.00
CA ARG A 123 6.96 5.49 8.77
C ARG A 123 6.52 6.84 8.21
N GLN A 124 7.40 7.55 7.51
CA GLN A 124 7.06 8.81 6.81
C GLN A 124 6.08 8.64 5.64
N ALA A 125 5.90 7.42 5.12
CA ALA A 125 4.99 7.10 4.03
C ALA A 125 3.56 6.75 4.51
N GLN A 126 3.25 6.96 5.80
CA GLN A 126 1.91 6.79 6.34
C GLN A 126 0.88 7.63 5.57
N LYS A 127 -0.31 7.07 5.43
CA LYS A 127 -1.44 7.72 4.75
C LYS A 127 -2.44 8.26 5.76
N PHE A 128 -2.99 9.42 5.47
CA PHE A 128 -4.08 9.99 6.25
C PHE A 128 -5.43 9.42 5.81
N PRO A 129 -6.39 9.29 6.73
CA PRO A 129 -7.76 8.93 6.39
C PRO A 129 -8.36 9.91 5.39
N LEU A 130 -9.06 9.38 4.39
CA LEU A 130 -9.77 10.15 3.39
C LEU A 130 -11.10 10.66 3.97
N LYS A 131 -11.41 11.93 3.74
CA LYS A 131 -12.67 12.56 4.14
C LYS A 131 -13.46 13.01 2.91
N ARG A 132 -14.78 12.78 2.92
CA ARG A 132 -15.67 13.13 1.80
C ARG A 132 -15.47 14.57 1.30
N ALA A 133 -15.50 15.55 2.21
CA ALA A 133 -15.40 16.96 1.86
C ALA A 133 -14.09 17.30 1.11
N GLU A 134 -12.97 16.79 1.61
CA GLU A 134 -11.65 17.00 1.01
C GLU A 134 -11.56 16.34 -0.38
N GLU A 135 -12.11 15.13 -0.52
CA GLU A 135 -12.11 14.40 -1.79
C GLU A 135 -13.01 15.06 -2.84
N LEU A 136 -14.21 15.51 -2.46
CA LEU A 136 -15.08 16.28 -3.35
C LEU A 136 -14.43 17.58 -3.79
N GLN A 137 -13.77 18.30 -2.86
CA GLN A 137 -13.03 19.52 -3.17
C GLN A 137 -11.89 19.25 -4.17
N LYS A 138 -11.08 18.19 -3.95
CA LYS A 138 -10.02 17.80 -4.90
C LYS A 138 -10.55 17.47 -6.29
N MET A 139 -11.75 16.91 -6.37
CA MET A 139 -12.41 16.59 -7.64
C MET A 139 -13.18 17.76 -8.26
N GLY A 140 -13.33 18.89 -7.56
CA GLY A 140 -14.14 20.03 -8.01
C GLY A 140 -15.65 19.78 -7.98
N LEU A 141 -16.13 18.89 -7.11
CA LEU A 141 -17.54 18.51 -7.00
C LEU A 141 -18.22 19.24 -5.85
N ALA A 142 -19.49 19.64 -6.03
CA ALA A 142 -20.26 20.31 -4.98
C ALA A 142 -20.82 19.31 -3.96
N ALA A 143 -20.70 19.61 -2.67
CA ALA A 143 -21.24 18.77 -1.60
C ALA A 143 -22.77 18.82 -1.50
N GLN A 144 -23.37 19.92 -1.95
CA GLN A 144 -24.81 20.12 -2.02
C GLN A 144 -25.17 20.66 -3.40
N LEU A 145 -26.33 20.22 -3.89
CA LEU A 145 -26.92 20.71 -5.13
C LEU A 145 -28.17 21.48 -4.73
N ASP A 146 -28.19 22.78 -5.02
CA ASP A 146 -29.34 23.68 -4.77
C ASP A 146 -30.55 23.29 -5.61
#